data_AF-A0AAW9MYK0-F1
#
_entry.id   AF-A0AAW9MYK0-F1
#
_cell.length_a   1.000
_cell.length_b   1.000
_cell.length_c   1.000
_cell.angle_alpha   90.00
_cell.angle_beta   90.00
_cell.angle_gamma   90.00
#
_symmetry.space_group_name_H-M   'P 1'
#
loop_
_entity.id
_entity.type
_entity.pdbx_description
1 polymer ?
#
loop_
_entity_poly.entity_id
_entity_poly.type
_entity_poly.pdbx_seq_one_letter_code
_entity_poly.pdbx_strand_id
1 'polypeptide(L)'
;MKHVKKPTAHIMKGFINSVLKQMKDDGEDTGGISDGYHTFDELYFHRMVLFSIILNQNQDISWKSKYHSDGTMYDNYFICGIKTPEGQYTYHYHLDYWDNFKVKELEYAPEYDGHKPEDITRLNSILKQ
;
A
#
# COMPACT_ATOMS: atom_id res chain seq x y z
N MET A 1 2.15 -10.47 47.95
CA MET A 1 1.65 -9.90 46.67
C MET A 1 2.02 -10.86 45.55
N LYS A 2 1.05 -11.43 44.83
CA LYS A 2 1.35 -12.29 43.67
C LYS A 2 1.85 -11.40 42.54
N HIS A 3 3.09 -11.60 42.10
CA HIS A 3 3.60 -10.97 40.89
C HIS A 3 2.80 -11.49 39.69
N VAL A 4 1.89 -10.68 39.17
CA VAL A 4 1.26 -10.94 37.87
C VAL A 4 2.38 -10.79 36.83
N LYS A 5 2.79 -11.91 36.21
CA LYS A 5 3.72 -11.88 35.09
C LYS A 5 3.08 -11.06 33.98
N LYS A 6 3.73 -9.96 33.58
CA LYS A 6 3.31 -9.18 32.42
C LYS A 6 3.19 -10.12 31.21
N PRO A 7 2.13 -10.01 30.39
CA PRO A 7 2.02 -10.79 29.17
C PRO A 7 3.27 -10.61 28.31
N THR A 8 3.72 -11.67 27.65
CA THR A 8 4.83 -11.58 26.69
C THR A 8 4.40 -10.74 25.49
N ALA A 9 5.35 -10.03 24.87
CA ALA A 9 5.07 -9.13 23.74
C ALA A 9 4.36 -9.84 22.57
N HIS A 10 4.66 -11.13 22.36
CA HIS A 10 4.01 -11.94 21.33
C HIS A 10 2.51 -12.12 21.57
N ILE A 11 2.10 -12.41 22.82
CA ILE A 11 0.68 -12.55 23.18
C ILE A 11 -0.05 -11.21 22.99
N MET A 12 0.58 -10.11 23.38
CA MET A 12 0.00 -8.77 23.23
C MET A 12 -0.19 -8.39 21.75
N LYS A 13 0.79 -8.69 20.89
CA LYS A 13 0.68 -8.44 19.44
C LYS A 13 -0.45 -9.25 18.82
N GLY A 14 -0.59 -10.52 19.20
CA GLY A 14 -1.69 -11.37 18.73
C GLY A 14 -3.06 -10.79 19.10
N PHE A 15 -3.21 -10.36 20.36
CA PHE A 15 -4.44 -9.73 20.84
C PHE A 15 -4.76 -8.42 20.10
N ILE A 16 -3.78 -7.52 19.94
CA ILE A 16 -3.97 -6.27 19.19
C ILE A 16 -4.44 -6.56 17.76
N ASN A 17 -3.79 -7.49 17.07
CA ASN A 17 -4.18 -7.86 15.71
C ASN A 17 -5.61 -8.43 15.64
N SER A 18 -6.04 -9.22 16.64
CA SER A 18 -7.41 -9.71 16.69
C SER A 18 -8.44 -8.60 16.90
N VAL A 19 -8.11 -7.60 17.73
CA VAL A 19 -8.99 -6.44 17.94
C VAL A 19 -9.10 -5.61 16.66
N LEU A 20 -7.97 -5.33 16.00
CA LEU A 20 -7.96 -4.63 14.71
C LEU A 20 -8.77 -5.34 13.64
N LYS A 21 -8.69 -6.68 13.60
CA LYS A 21 -9.49 -7.48 12.67
C LYS A 21 -10.98 -7.35 12.99
N GLN A 22 -11.36 -7.48 14.26
CA GLN A 22 -12.76 -7.37 14.69
C GLN A 22 -13.35 -6.00 14.34
N MET A 23 -12.62 -4.91 14.59
CA MET A 23 -13.04 -3.55 14.21
C MET A 23 -13.35 -3.47 12.71
N LYS A 24 -12.46 -4.00 11.86
CA LYS A 24 -12.69 -4.03 10.40
C LYS A 24 -13.89 -4.87 10.01
N ASP A 25 -14.07 -6.03 10.63
CA ASP A 25 -15.21 -6.91 10.38
C ASP A 25 -16.54 -6.23 10.79
N ASP A 26 -16.52 -5.37 11.81
CA ASP A 26 -17.66 -4.59 12.29
C ASP A 26 -17.90 -3.30 11.48
N GLY A 27 -17.05 -2.99 10.49
CA GLY A 27 -17.14 -1.79 9.67
C GLY A 27 -16.65 -0.51 10.38
N GLU A 28 -15.92 -0.67 11.48
CA GLU A 28 -15.33 0.45 12.22
C GLU A 28 -14.08 0.97 11.51
N ASP A 29 -13.90 2.29 11.56
CA ASP A 29 -12.70 2.92 11.04
C ASP A 29 -11.48 2.56 11.90
N THR A 30 -10.40 2.12 11.25
CA THR A 30 -9.11 1.84 11.88
C THR A 30 -8.04 2.86 11.51
N GLY A 31 -8.34 3.79 10.60
CA GLY A 31 -7.43 4.78 10.06
C GLY A 31 -6.76 5.64 11.14
N GLY A 32 -7.55 6.08 12.13
CA GLY A 32 -7.08 6.89 13.26
C GLY A 32 -6.25 6.16 14.32
N ILE A 33 -6.01 4.85 14.18
CA ILE A 33 -5.20 4.09 15.15
C ILE A 33 -3.72 4.44 14.95
N SER A 34 -3.04 4.79 16.03
CA SER A 34 -1.65 5.25 16.02
C SER A 34 -0.65 4.23 16.55
N ASP A 35 0.55 4.23 15.97
CA ASP A 35 1.73 3.53 16.49
C ASP A 35 2.53 4.35 17.54
N GLY A 36 2.04 5.54 17.88
CA GLY A 36 2.70 6.52 18.76
C GLY A 36 3.43 7.64 18.03
N TYR A 37 3.61 7.52 16.70
CA TYR A 37 4.21 8.55 15.85
C TYR A 37 3.28 8.97 14.71
N HIS A 38 2.60 7.99 14.09
CA HIS A 38 1.65 8.19 13.01
C HIS A 38 0.40 7.33 13.20
N THR A 39 -0.70 7.78 12.63
CA THR A 39 -1.91 7.00 12.39
C THR A 39 -1.76 6.14 11.13
N PHE A 40 -2.60 5.12 10.96
CA PHE A 40 -2.59 4.33 9.72
C PHE A 40 -2.93 5.19 8.50
N ASP A 41 -3.87 6.14 8.63
CA ASP A 41 -4.20 7.06 7.54
C ASP A 41 -3.03 7.95 7.14
N GLU A 42 -2.30 8.49 8.12
CA GLU A 42 -1.08 9.27 7.85
C GLU A 42 -0.02 8.43 7.12
N LEU A 43 0.19 7.18 7.55
CA LEU A 43 1.14 6.28 6.87
C LEU A 43 0.72 5.96 5.43
N TYR A 44 -0.57 5.70 5.18
CA TYR A 44 -1.07 5.44 3.83
C TYR A 44 -1.00 6.70 2.95
N PHE A 45 -1.30 7.87 3.51
CA PHE A 45 -1.17 9.14 2.81
C PHE A 45 0.29 9.46 2.46
N HIS A 46 1.22 9.31 3.40
CA HIS A 46 2.65 9.48 3.14
C HIS A 46 3.14 8.54 2.04
N ARG A 47 2.74 7.26 2.11
CA ARG A 47 3.07 6.27 1.07
C ARG A 47 2.55 6.67 -0.30
N MET A 48 1.31 7.17 -0.38
CA MET A 48 0.73 7.69 -1.61
C MET A 48 1.55 8.86 -2.17
N VAL A 49 1.85 9.86 -1.35
CA VAL A 49 2.65 11.03 -1.78
C VAL A 49 4.02 10.59 -2.27
N LEU A 50 4.75 9.80 -1.48
CA LEU A 50 6.10 9.36 -1.83
C LEU A 50 6.11 8.53 -3.12
N PHE A 51 5.17 7.60 -3.27
CA PHE A 51 5.07 6.77 -4.47
C PHE A 51 4.66 7.59 -5.69
N SER A 52 3.79 8.59 -5.54
CA SER A 52 3.43 9.51 -6.65
C SER A 52 4.65 10.25 -7.19
N ILE A 53 5.56 10.72 -6.31
CA ILE A 53 6.80 11.36 -6.72
C ILE A 53 7.70 10.40 -7.48
N ILE A 54 7.89 9.17 -6.97
CA ILE A 54 8.70 8.14 -7.66
C ILE A 54 8.16 7.88 -9.07
N LEU A 55 6.86 7.69 -9.21
CA LEU A 55 6.22 7.42 -10.50
C LEU A 55 6.35 8.60 -11.46
N ASN A 56 6.10 9.82 -10.98
CA ASN A 56 6.22 11.05 -11.77
C ASN A 56 7.65 11.33 -12.25
N GLN A 57 8.67 10.86 -11.52
CA GLN A 57 10.08 10.97 -11.90
C GLN A 57 10.54 9.85 -12.86
N ASN A 58 9.77 8.78 -13.01
CA ASN A 58 10.11 7.60 -13.79
C ASN A 58 9.01 7.27 -14.82
N GLN A 59 8.53 8.28 -15.56
CA GLN A 59 7.33 8.18 -16.40
C GLN A 59 7.42 7.09 -17.47
N ASP A 60 8.61 6.85 -18.03
CA ASP A 60 8.82 5.86 -19.09
C ASP A 60 8.57 4.41 -18.65
N ILE A 61 8.69 4.15 -17.34
CA ILE A 61 8.50 2.82 -16.74
C ILE A 61 7.32 2.77 -15.77
N SER A 62 6.55 3.86 -15.66
CA SER A 62 5.46 4.03 -14.71
C SER A 62 4.11 4.17 -15.40
N TRP A 63 3.05 3.74 -14.72
CA TRP A 63 1.71 3.71 -15.27
C TRP A 63 0.63 3.80 -14.18
N LYS A 64 -0.60 4.13 -14.60
CA LYS A 64 -1.82 4.04 -13.79
C LYS A 64 -2.98 3.49 -14.61
N SER A 65 -3.93 2.82 -13.95
CA SER A 65 -5.13 2.28 -14.58
C SER A 65 -6.30 2.24 -13.59
N LYS A 66 -7.52 2.39 -14.11
CA LYS A 66 -8.75 2.22 -13.33
C LYS A 66 -9.19 0.76 -13.22
N TYR A 67 -8.53 -0.16 -13.92
CA TYR A 67 -8.88 -1.58 -13.92
C TYR A 67 -7.65 -2.46 -13.75
N HIS A 68 -7.83 -3.59 -13.09
CA HIS A 68 -6.87 -4.70 -13.12
C HIS A 68 -6.79 -5.31 -14.53
N SER A 69 -5.84 -6.22 -14.74
CA SER A 69 -5.69 -6.94 -16.01
C SER A 69 -6.93 -7.75 -16.41
N ASP A 70 -7.76 -8.16 -15.44
CA ASP A 70 -9.00 -8.92 -15.64
C ASP A 70 -10.27 -8.04 -15.73
N GLY A 71 -10.11 -6.71 -15.71
CA GLY A 71 -11.22 -5.76 -15.76
C GLY A 71 -11.90 -5.49 -14.41
N THR A 72 -11.48 -6.12 -13.31
CA THR A 72 -12.01 -5.84 -11.97
C THR A 72 -11.35 -4.61 -11.34
N MET A 73 -11.99 -4.01 -10.33
CA MET A 73 -11.39 -2.98 -9.45
C MET A 73 -12.22 -2.86 -8.16
N TYR A 74 -11.62 -2.30 -7.11
CA TYR A 74 -12.36 -1.90 -5.91
C TYR A 74 -13.11 -0.58 -6.13
N ASP A 75 -14.30 -0.43 -5.54
CA ASP A 75 -15.10 0.78 -5.68
C ASP A 75 -14.33 2.04 -5.27
N ASN A 76 -14.27 3.02 -6.17
CA ASN A 76 -13.56 4.30 -6.00
C ASN A 76 -12.02 4.21 -5.86
N TYR A 77 -11.40 3.12 -6.29
CA TYR A 77 -9.94 3.00 -6.35
C TYR A 77 -9.41 2.97 -7.78
N PHE A 78 -8.11 3.19 -7.89
CA PHE A 78 -7.32 2.89 -9.08
C PHE A 78 -6.02 2.20 -8.65
N ILE A 79 -5.34 1.59 -9.63
CA ILE A 79 -4.04 0.96 -9.44
C ILE A 79 -2.97 1.74 -10.21
N CYS A 80 -1.80 1.91 -9.60
CA CYS A 80 -0.63 2.46 -10.26
C CYS A 80 0.58 1.59 -9.98
N GLY A 81 1.55 1.66 -10.88
CA GLY A 81 2.71 0.79 -10.80
C GLY A 81 3.91 1.29 -11.57
N ILE A 82 5.03 0.65 -11.28
CA ILE A 82 6.31 0.87 -11.92
C ILE A 82 6.93 -0.48 -12.27
N LYS A 83 7.43 -0.63 -13.50
CA LYS A 83 8.14 -1.83 -13.96
C LYS A 83 9.62 -1.65 -13.71
N THR A 84 10.11 -2.21 -12.59
CA THR A 84 11.55 -2.16 -12.26
C THR A 84 12.29 -3.31 -12.96
N PRO A 85 13.63 -3.25 -13.04
CA PRO A 85 14.45 -4.38 -13.49
C PRO A 85 14.21 -5.70 -12.73
N GLU A 86 13.80 -5.62 -11.46
CA GLU A 86 13.53 -6.79 -10.60
C GLU A 86 12.05 -7.22 -10.58
N GLY A 87 11.19 -6.58 -11.39
CA GLY A 87 9.77 -6.91 -11.52
C GLY A 87 8.85 -5.72 -11.30
N GLN A 88 7.54 -5.96 -11.24
CA GLN A 88 6.58 -4.90 -11.00
C GLN A 88 6.49 -4.57 -9.51
N TYR A 89 6.07 -3.34 -9.21
CA TYR A 89 5.60 -2.96 -7.89
C TYR A 89 4.40 -2.01 -8.04
N THR A 90 3.32 -2.29 -7.33
CA THR A 90 2.03 -1.61 -7.52
C THR A 90 1.36 -1.25 -6.20
N TYR A 91 0.50 -0.22 -6.25
CA TYR A 91 -0.37 0.16 -5.15
C TYR A 91 -1.76 0.56 -5.66
N HIS A 92 -2.75 0.32 -4.82
CA HIS A 92 -4.11 0.87 -4.97
C HIS A 92 -4.27 2.13 -4.13
N TYR A 93 -4.88 3.15 -4.73
CA TYR A 93 -5.24 4.39 -4.05
C TYR A 93 -6.65 4.84 -4.44
N HIS A 94 -7.27 5.64 -3.57
CA HIS A 94 -8.58 6.23 -3.84
C HIS A 94 -8.51 7.18 -5.05
N LEU A 95 -9.58 7.24 -5.85
CA LEU A 95 -9.64 8.05 -7.08
C LEU A 95 -9.41 9.54 -6.85
N ASP A 96 -9.63 10.06 -5.65
CA ASP A 96 -9.33 11.45 -5.30
C ASP A 96 -7.85 11.82 -5.50
N TYR A 97 -6.95 10.82 -5.47
CA TYR A 97 -5.52 11.01 -5.71
C TYR A 97 -5.10 10.74 -7.16
N TRP A 98 -6.04 10.45 -8.07
CA TRP A 98 -5.74 10.12 -9.47
C TRP A 98 -4.83 11.16 -10.14
N ASP A 99 -5.07 12.44 -9.83
CA ASP A 99 -4.35 13.55 -10.42
C ASP A 99 -2.96 13.78 -9.81
N ASN A 100 -2.61 13.15 -8.69
CA ASN A 100 -1.24 13.18 -8.17
C ASN A 100 -0.27 12.39 -9.07
N PHE A 101 -0.78 11.45 -9.86
CA PHE A 101 0.01 10.56 -10.73
C PHE A 101 -0.07 11.03 -12.18
N LYS A 102 0.99 11.71 -12.64
CA LYS A 102 1.18 12.23 -14.00
C LYS A 102 2.03 11.25 -14.82
N VAL A 103 1.52 10.03 -14.94
CA VAL A 103 2.15 8.92 -15.68
C VAL A 103 1.19 8.34 -16.71
N LYS A 104 1.68 7.45 -17.57
CA LYS A 104 0.89 6.83 -18.64
C LYS A 104 -0.38 6.17 -18.09
N GLU A 105 -1.52 6.54 -18.65
CA GLU A 105 -2.80 5.90 -18.38
C GLU A 105 -2.94 4.65 -19.26
N LEU A 106 -3.25 3.51 -18.64
CA LEU A 106 -3.54 2.26 -19.32
C LEU A 106 -5.02 1.91 -19.15
N GLU A 107 -5.62 1.34 -20.19
CA GLU A 107 -6.99 0.82 -20.11
C GLU A 107 -7.09 -0.26 -19.03
N TYR A 108 -6.14 -1.20 -19.01
CA TYR A 108 -5.99 -2.23 -18.00
C TYR A 108 -4.56 -2.26 -17.44
N ALA A 109 -4.42 -2.55 -16.15
CA ALA A 109 -3.13 -2.82 -15.54
C ALA A 109 -2.45 -4.05 -16.18
N PRO A 110 -1.10 -4.12 -16.20
CA PRO A 110 -0.39 -5.36 -16.48
C PRO A 110 -0.80 -6.47 -15.51
N GLU A 111 -0.60 -7.73 -15.93
CA GLU A 111 -0.82 -8.89 -15.07
C GLU A 111 0.00 -8.78 -13.78
N TYR A 112 -0.64 -9.13 -12.66
CA TYR A 112 0.00 -9.14 -11.35
C TYR A 112 1.04 -10.25 -11.27
N ASP A 113 2.28 -9.89 -10.92
CA ASP A 113 3.42 -10.80 -10.87
C ASP A 113 3.63 -11.47 -9.50
N GLY A 114 2.68 -11.30 -8.57
CA GLY A 114 2.74 -11.91 -7.24
C GLY A 114 3.60 -11.18 -6.21
N HIS A 115 4.06 -9.95 -6.48
CA HIS A 115 4.88 -9.18 -5.54
C HIS A 115 4.16 -8.88 -4.22
N LYS A 116 4.91 -8.95 -3.12
CA LYS A 116 4.40 -8.78 -1.76
C LYS A 116 4.91 -7.48 -1.13
N PRO A 117 4.38 -7.06 0.03
CA PRO A 117 4.92 -5.91 0.75
C PRO A 117 6.43 -5.98 1.00
N GLU A 118 6.98 -7.17 1.29
CA GLU A 118 8.42 -7.38 1.47
C GLU A 118 9.27 -7.13 0.21
N ASP A 119 8.67 -7.16 -0.99
CA ASP A 119 9.35 -6.90 -2.26
C ASP A 119 9.57 -5.40 -2.54
N ILE A 120 9.28 -4.51 -1.57
CA ILE A 120 9.45 -3.05 -1.72
C ILE A 120 10.86 -2.65 -2.17
N THR A 121 11.87 -3.46 -1.87
CA THR A 121 13.25 -3.22 -2.28
C THR A 121 13.50 -3.35 -3.78
N ARG A 122 12.56 -3.90 -4.56
CA ARG A 122 12.60 -3.89 -6.03
C ARG A 122 12.75 -2.48 -6.59
N LEU A 123 12.25 -1.46 -5.89
CA LEU A 123 12.41 -0.05 -6.28
C LEU A 123 13.88 0.38 -6.33
N ASN A 124 14.75 -0.19 -5.49
CA ASN A 124 16.19 0.14 -5.50
C ASN A 124 16.86 -0.23 -6.83
N SER A 125 16.31 -1.20 -7.57
CA SER A 125 16.88 -1.61 -8.86
C SER A 125 16.78 -0.53 -9.94
N ILE A 126 15.90 0.46 -9.77
CA ILE A 126 15.78 1.61 -10.68
C ILE A 126 17.05 2.48 -10.66
N LEU A 127 17.75 2.53 -9.52
CA LEU A 127 18.95 3.35 -9.33
C LEU A 127 20.24 2.69 -9.83
N LYS A 128 20.21 1.40 -10.18
CA LYS A 128 21.40 0.61 -10.54
C LYS A 128 21.73 0.64 -12.04
N GLN A 129 21.28 1.69 -12.74
CA GLN A 129 21.46 1.86 -14.19
C GLN A 129 22.84 2.42 -14.54
#